data_AF-A0A1M4SAS7-F1
#
_entry.id   AF-A0A1M4SAS7-F1
#
_cell.length_a   1.000
_cell.length_b   1.000
_cell.length_c   1.000
_cell.angle_alpha   90.00
_cell.angle_beta   90.00
_cell.angle_gamma   90.00
#
_symmetry.space_group_name_H-M   'P 1'
#
loop_
_entity.id
_entity.type
_entity.pdbx_description
1 polymer ?
#
loop_
_entity_poly.entity_id
_entity_poly.type
_entity_poly.pdbx_seq_one_letter_code
_entity_poly.pdbx_strand_id
1 'polypeptide(L)'
;MKRTIKISLTVAFLLILFIGCSTKYIPVESVKTEYRDKFIRDSIFQKQLVKIYQKGDTIYRDSIVYEYRNKFVKDTVNLSDTIRIPYPIPGDPIEVNKLKWYQEACIWFTSLVLVALALYLGIKYRGKILAFFGKLVFRG
;
A
#
# COMPACT_ATOMS: atom_id res chain seq x y z
N MET A 1 -15.66 -44.44 -27.18
CA MET A 1 -16.35 -43.18 -27.55
C MET A 1 -17.17 -42.56 -26.41
N LYS A 2 -18.24 -43.19 -25.90
CA LYS A 2 -19.10 -42.57 -24.87
C LYS A 2 -18.35 -42.21 -23.57
N ARG A 3 -17.34 -43.00 -23.17
CA ARG A 3 -16.53 -42.76 -21.97
C ARG A 3 -15.54 -41.61 -22.12
N THR A 4 -14.92 -41.46 -23.29
CA THR A 4 -13.98 -40.36 -23.59
C THR A 4 -14.71 -39.03 -23.73
N ILE A 5 -15.91 -39.02 -24.30
CA ILE A 5 -16.77 -37.82 -24.38
C ILE A 5 -17.18 -37.34 -22.99
N LYS A 6 -17.56 -38.25 -22.08
CA LYS A 6 -17.90 -37.89 -20.68
C LYS A 6 -16.71 -37.30 -19.92
N ILE A 7 -15.51 -37.82 -20.15
CA ILE A 7 -14.28 -37.31 -19.51
C ILE A 7 -13.94 -35.92 -20.06
N SER A 8 -14.03 -35.72 -21.38
CA SER A 8 -13.80 -34.40 -22.01
C SER A 8 -14.77 -33.34 -21.48
N LEU A 9 -16.06 -33.67 -21.36
CA LEU A 9 -17.09 -32.74 -20.87
C LEU A 9 -16.87 -32.32 -19.41
N THR A 10 -16.42 -33.26 -18.57
CA THR A 10 -16.16 -32.97 -17.14
C THR A 10 -14.93 -32.10 -16.93
N VAL A 11 -13.88 -32.29 -17.75
CA VAL A 11 -12.68 -31.45 -17.73
C VAL A 11 -13.00 -30.02 -18.22
N ALA A 12 -13.80 -29.88 -19.28
CA ALA A 12 -14.23 -28.57 -19.78
C ALA A 12 -15.04 -27.78 -18.73
N PHE A 13 -15.93 -28.46 -18.00
CA PHE A 13 -16.71 -27.83 -16.93
C PHE A 13 -15.82 -27.35 -15.77
N LEU A 14 -14.80 -28.12 -15.39
CA LEU A 14 -13.84 -27.72 -14.36
C LEU A 14 -13.03 -26.49 -14.75
N LEU A 15 -12.61 -26.36 -16.01
CA LEU A 15 -11.82 -25.22 -16.48
C LEU A 15 -12.61 -23.90 -16.42
N ILE A 16 -13.91 -23.92 -16.71
CA ILE A 16 -14.78 -22.74 -16.70
C ILE A 16 -14.92 -22.15 -15.29
N LEU A 17 -14.86 -22.99 -14.25
CA LEU A 17 -14.96 -22.55 -12.85
C LEU A 17 -13.77 -21.69 -12.39
N PHE A 18 -12.61 -21.80 -13.04
CA PHE A 18 -11.39 -21.06 -12.66
C PHE A 18 -11.21 -19.71 -13.36
N ILE A 19 -12.04 -19.35 -14.35
CA ILE A 19 -11.83 -18.14 -15.18
C ILE A 19 -12.40 -16.86 -14.52
N GLY A 20 -13.20 -16.96 -13.45
CA GLY A 20 -14.01 -15.84 -12.93
C GLY A 20 -13.28 -14.79 -12.07
N CYS A 21 -12.00 -14.92 -11.76
CA CYS A 21 -11.33 -14.02 -10.82
C CYS A 21 -10.61 -12.85 -11.53
N SER A 22 -11.37 -11.81 -11.86
CA SER A 22 -10.81 -10.54 -12.36
C SER A 22 -10.83 -9.48 -11.26
N THR A 23 -9.66 -9.14 -10.72
CA THR A 23 -9.51 -8.02 -9.76
C THR A 23 -9.58 -6.69 -10.51
N LYS A 24 -10.56 -5.84 -10.19
CA LYS A 24 -10.66 -4.48 -10.73
C LYS A 24 -9.79 -3.52 -9.90
N TYR A 25 -8.80 -2.90 -10.53
CA TYR A 25 -7.99 -1.85 -9.90
C TYR A 25 -8.78 -0.53 -9.85
N ILE A 26 -8.91 0.06 -8.67
CA ILE A 26 -9.54 1.37 -8.46
C ILE A 26 -8.39 2.37 -8.22
N PRO A 27 -8.13 3.31 -9.15
CA PRO A 27 -7.07 4.28 -8.97
C PRO A 27 -7.44 5.29 -7.88
N VAL A 28 -6.56 5.46 -6.90
CA VAL A 28 -6.65 6.52 -5.88
C VAL A 28 -5.81 7.71 -6.33
N GLU A 29 -6.38 8.91 -6.30
CA GLU A 29 -5.68 10.14 -6.69
C GLU A 29 -4.53 10.46 -5.72
N SER A 30 -3.30 10.37 -6.21
CA SER A 30 -2.11 10.75 -5.44
C SER A 30 -1.79 12.23 -5.65
N VAL A 31 -1.94 13.04 -4.59
CA VAL A 31 -1.47 14.43 -4.61
C VAL A 31 0.06 14.44 -4.79
N LYS A 32 0.53 15.05 -5.89
CA LYS A 32 1.95 15.31 -6.13
C LYS A 32 2.31 16.64 -5.47
N THR A 33 3.00 16.59 -4.34
CA THR A 33 3.63 17.79 -3.76
C THR A 33 4.95 18.03 -4.47
N GLU A 34 4.98 18.95 -5.42
CA GLU A 34 6.23 19.41 -6.02
C GLU A 34 6.95 20.33 -5.03
N TYR A 35 8.11 19.89 -4.55
CA TYR A 35 8.94 20.68 -3.65
C TYR A 35 9.62 21.80 -4.44
N ARG A 36 9.30 23.05 -4.13
CA ARG A 36 9.91 24.23 -4.76
C ARG A 36 11.00 24.77 -3.83
N ASP A 37 12.25 24.41 -4.10
CA ASP A 37 13.39 25.00 -3.41
C ASP A 37 13.42 26.51 -3.62
N LYS A 38 13.18 27.26 -2.56
CA LYS A 38 13.40 28.71 -2.54
C LYS A 38 14.83 28.95 -2.06
N PHE A 39 15.76 29.08 -3.00
CA PHE A 39 17.05 29.68 -2.71
C PHE A 39 16.85 31.18 -2.50
N ILE A 40 16.54 31.57 -1.27
CA ILE A 40 16.59 32.96 -0.84
C ILE A 40 18.07 33.31 -0.75
N ARG A 41 18.52 34.29 -1.55
CA ARG A 41 19.89 34.81 -1.50
C ARG A 41 20.22 35.27 -0.07
N ASP A 42 21.30 34.75 0.50
CA ASP A 42 21.81 35.17 1.79
C ASP A 42 22.35 36.60 1.70
N SER A 43 21.59 37.58 2.19
CA SER A 43 22.08 38.94 2.36
C SER A 43 22.87 39.04 3.66
N ILE A 44 24.18 39.25 3.55
CA ILE A 44 25.02 39.69 4.67
C ILE A 44 24.79 41.19 4.82
N PHE A 45 24.18 41.61 5.93
CA PHE A 45 24.00 43.02 6.25
C PHE A 45 25.17 43.47 7.12
N GLN A 46 26.01 44.37 6.58
CA GLN A 46 27.08 45.01 7.32
C GLN A 46 26.61 46.40 7.78
N LYS A 47 26.56 46.62 9.10
CA LYS A 47 26.28 47.95 9.67
C LYS A 47 27.53 48.46 10.35
N GLN A 48 28.04 49.60 9.89
CA GLN A 48 29.18 50.28 10.49
C GLN A 48 28.71 51.43 11.37
N LEU A 49 29.12 51.42 12.63
CA LEU A 49 28.96 52.54 13.56
C LEU A 49 30.29 53.27 13.66
N VAL A 50 30.34 54.54 13.29
CA VAL A 50 31.55 55.38 13.42
C VAL A 50 31.21 56.54 14.35
N LYS A 51 31.96 56.67 15.43
CA LYS A 51 31.88 57.79 16.37
C LYS A 51 33.15 58.63 16.25
N ILE A 52 32.98 59.91 15.98
CA ILE A 52 34.07 60.88 15.89
C ILE A 52 33.81 61.94 16.95
N TYR A 53 34.84 62.27 17.73
CA TYR A 53 34.78 63.38 18.68
C TYR A 53 36.16 64.04 18.81
N GLN A 54 36.16 65.30 19.19
CA GLN A 54 37.35 66.14 19.25
C GLN A 54 37.61 66.58 20.69
N LYS A 55 38.87 66.55 21.11
CA LYS A 55 39.32 67.10 22.40
C LYS A 55 40.54 67.98 22.15
N GLY A 56 40.33 69.30 22.20
CA GLY A 56 41.35 70.27 21.80
C GLY A 56 41.74 70.08 20.33
N ASP A 57 43.05 70.00 20.06
CA ASP A 57 43.57 69.85 18.69
C ASP A 57 43.61 68.40 18.21
N THR A 58 43.22 67.43 19.04
CA THR A 58 43.24 66.00 18.71
C THR A 58 41.84 65.48 18.37
N ILE A 59 41.72 64.77 17.24
CA ILE A 59 40.48 64.10 16.80
C ILE A 59 40.59 62.61 17.07
N TYR A 60 39.57 62.06 17.73
CA TYR A 60 39.45 60.63 18.04
C TYR A 60 38.36 60.00 17.17
N ARG A 61 38.64 58.80 16.64
CA ARG A 61 37.73 58.05 15.78
C ARG A 61 37.63 56.61 16.28
N ASP A 62 36.44 56.25 16.74
CA ASP A 62 36.09 54.88 17.11
C ASP A 62 35.17 54.30 16.03
N SER A 63 35.52 53.11 15.50
CA SER A 63 34.67 52.40 14.54
C SER A 63 34.37 50.98 15.02
N ILE A 64 33.10 50.61 14.95
CA ILE A 64 32.61 49.28 15.31
C ILE A 64 31.85 48.73 14.10
N VAL A 65 32.22 47.53 13.66
CA VAL A 65 31.57 46.85 12.53
C VAL A 65 30.76 45.68 13.07
N TYR A 66 29.46 45.67 12.78
CA TYR A 66 28.58 44.55 13.10
C TYR A 66 28.27 43.77 11.82
N GLU A 67 28.65 42.49 11.79
CA GLU A 67 28.35 41.57 10.70
C GLU A 67 27.25 40.60 11.13
N TYR A 68 26.06 40.73 10.54
CA TYR A 68 24.95 39.82 10.80
C TYR A 68 24.98 38.69 9.77
N ARG A 69 25.29 37.47 10.23
CA ARG A 69 25.17 36.25 9.43
C ARG A 69 23.98 35.44 9.93
N ASN A 70 22.97 35.25 9.07
CA ASN A 70 21.94 34.27 9.33
C ASN A 70 22.59 32.88 9.19
N LYS A 71 22.92 32.25 10.32
CA LYS A 71 23.28 30.84 10.33
C LYS A 71 21.97 30.07 10.22
N PHE A 72 21.74 29.41 9.09
CA PHE A 72 20.79 28.31 9.07
C PHE A 72 21.35 27.22 10.00
N VAL A 73 20.94 27.28 11.26
CA VAL A 73 21.04 26.16 12.17
C VAL A 73 20.11 25.10 11.58
N LYS A 74 20.70 24.16 10.85
CA LYS A 74 20.39 22.71 10.79
C LYS A 74 18.94 22.32 11.13
N ASP A 75 18.23 21.43 10.45
CA ASP A 75 18.55 20.33 9.54
C ASP A 75 17.17 19.90 9.00
N THR A 76 16.99 19.72 7.68
CA THR A 76 15.89 18.88 7.19
C THR A 76 16.42 17.46 6.99
N VAL A 77 16.78 16.80 8.10
CA VAL A 77 16.60 15.36 8.12
C VAL A 77 15.10 15.17 8.13
N ASN A 78 14.55 14.56 7.07
CA ASN A 78 13.16 14.11 7.05
C ASN A 78 12.98 13.05 8.17
N LEU A 79 12.73 13.54 9.38
CA LEU A 79 12.44 12.74 10.57
C LEU A 79 10.95 12.40 10.69
N SER A 80 10.16 12.80 9.70
CA SER A 80 8.80 12.31 9.52
C SER A 80 8.82 11.30 8.39
N ASP A 81 8.99 10.03 8.74
CA ASP A 81 8.44 8.94 7.93
C ASP A 81 7.00 9.34 7.61
N THR A 82 6.71 9.52 6.32
CA THR A 82 5.40 9.97 5.84
C THR A 82 4.43 8.79 5.91
N ILE A 83 4.20 8.26 7.10
CA ILE A 83 3.05 7.41 7.35
C ILE A 83 1.86 8.36 7.26
N ARG A 84 1.26 8.42 6.07
CA ARG A 84 0.05 9.20 5.81
C ARG A 84 -1.04 8.65 6.72
N ILE A 85 -1.30 9.36 7.81
CA ILE A 85 -2.52 9.14 8.59
C ILE A 85 -3.67 9.37 7.59
N PRO A 86 -4.49 8.36 7.29
CA PRO A 86 -5.59 8.54 6.36
C PRO A 86 -6.48 9.67 6.91
N TYR A 87 -6.77 10.66 6.06
CA TYR A 87 -7.67 11.74 6.45
C TYR A 87 -9.03 11.12 6.83
N PRO A 88 -9.62 11.49 7.97
CA PRO A 88 -10.93 11.00 8.35
C PRO A 88 -11.96 11.51 7.34
N ILE A 89 -12.41 10.61 6.46
CA ILE A 89 -13.47 10.91 5.50
C ILE A 89 -14.75 11.11 6.33
N PRO A 90 -15.41 12.28 6.29
CA PRO A 90 -16.68 12.45 6.96
C PRO A 90 -17.73 11.59 6.24
N GLY A 91 -18.11 10.49 6.85
CA GLY A 91 -19.10 9.53 6.34
C GLY A 91 -18.88 8.14 6.92
N ASP A 92 -19.93 7.32 6.92
CA ASP A 92 -19.79 5.92 7.27
C ASP A 92 -18.79 5.26 6.30
N PRO A 93 -17.87 4.39 6.79
CA PRO A 93 -16.94 3.69 5.92
C PRO A 93 -17.73 2.89 4.88
N ILE A 94 -17.60 3.27 3.61
CA ILE A 94 -18.25 2.55 2.52
C ILE A 94 -17.56 1.19 2.42
N GLU A 95 -18.27 0.13 2.79
CA GLU A 95 -17.79 -1.24 2.61
C GLU A 95 -17.65 -1.56 1.13
N VAL A 96 -16.44 -1.37 0.58
CA VAL A 96 -16.16 -1.60 -0.85
C VAL A 96 -16.18 -3.09 -1.24
N ASN A 97 -16.05 -3.99 -0.27
CA ASN A 97 -15.93 -5.45 -0.48
C ASN A 97 -17.13 -6.24 0.07
N LYS A 98 -18.35 -5.68 -0.02
CA LYS A 98 -19.55 -6.43 0.33
C LYS A 98 -20.00 -7.33 -0.83
N LEU A 99 -20.15 -8.62 -0.56
CA LEU A 99 -20.69 -9.57 -1.55
C LEU A 99 -22.14 -9.18 -1.87
N LYS A 100 -22.50 -9.25 -3.15
CA LYS A 100 -23.90 -9.11 -3.55
C LYS A 100 -24.64 -10.40 -3.21
N TRP A 101 -25.94 -10.29 -2.91
CA TRP A 101 -26.78 -11.43 -2.52
C TRP A 101 -26.68 -12.62 -3.50
N TYR A 102 -26.56 -12.37 -4.81
CA TYR A 102 -26.44 -13.43 -5.81
C TYR A 102 -25.07 -14.11 -5.79
N GLN A 103 -24.01 -13.41 -5.40
CA GLN A 103 -22.66 -13.98 -5.27
C GLN A 103 -22.62 -14.92 -4.07
N GLU A 104 -23.19 -14.49 -2.93
CA GLU A 104 -23.35 -15.35 -1.76
C GLU A 104 -24.17 -16.60 -2.12
N ALA A 105 -25.31 -16.44 -2.79
CA ALA A 105 -26.14 -17.56 -3.23
C ALA A 105 -25.37 -18.54 -4.15
N CYS A 106 -24.56 -18.04 -5.08
CA CYS A 106 -23.71 -18.88 -5.92
C CYS A 106 -22.65 -19.64 -5.10
N ILE A 107 -22.03 -19.02 -4.11
CA ILE A 107 -21.06 -19.67 -3.22
C ILE A 107 -21.74 -20.80 -2.42
N TRP A 108 -22.92 -20.55 -1.86
CA TRP A 108 -23.69 -21.56 -1.14
C TRP A 108 -24.08 -22.75 -2.02
N PHE A 109 -24.58 -22.48 -3.23
CA PHE A 109 -24.96 -23.52 -4.17
C PHE A 109 -23.77 -24.36 -4.64
N THR A 110 -22.66 -23.70 -5.03
CA THR A 110 -21.45 -24.40 -5.47
C THR A 110 -20.83 -25.24 -4.35
N SER A 111 -20.82 -24.75 -3.11
CA SER A 111 -20.38 -25.50 -1.94
C SER A 111 -21.22 -26.78 -1.76
N LEU A 112 -22.55 -26.67 -1.84
CA LEU A 112 -23.45 -27.82 -1.70
C LEU A 112 -23.20 -28.87 -2.78
N VAL A 113 -23.05 -28.44 -4.05
CA VAL A 113 -22.73 -29.34 -5.17
C VAL A 113 -21.39 -30.05 -4.97
N LEU A 114 -20.36 -29.32 -4.49
CA LEU A 114 -19.05 -29.90 -4.20
C LEU A 114 -19.11 -30.96 -3.09
N VAL A 115 -19.83 -30.68 -2.00
CA VAL A 115 -20.01 -31.64 -0.89
C VAL A 115 -20.73 -32.90 -1.38
N ALA A 116 -21.83 -32.74 -2.13
CA ALA A 116 -22.57 -33.88 -2.69
C ALA A 116 -21.69 -34.72 -3.63
N LEU A 117 -20.88 -34.08 -4.47
CA LEU A 117 -19.95 -34.75 -5.37
C LEU A 117 -18.83 -35.48 -4.61
N ALA A 118 -18.28 -34.87 -3.57
CA ALA A 118 -17.27 -35.49 -2.70
C ALA A 118 -17.84 -36.72 -1.97
N LEU A 119 -19.06 -36.63 -1.42
CA LEU A 119 -19.74 -37.76 -0.79
C LEU A 119 -20.01 -38.89 -1.80
N TYR A 120 -20.52 -38.56 -2.99
CA TYR A 120 -20.75 -39.54 -4.05
C TYR A 120 -19.46 -40.26 -4.45
N LEU A 121 -18.37 -39.52 -4.68
CA LEU A 121 -17.08 -40.11 -5.02
C LEU A 121 -16.51 -40.94 -3.87
N GLY A 122 -16.63 -40.47 -2.63
CA GLY A 122 -16.21 -41.18 -1.42
C GLY A 122 -16.92 -42.53 -1.28
N ILE A 123 -18.24 -42.57 -1.46
CA ILE A 123 -19.02 -43.82 -1.39
C ILE A 123 -18.66 -44.74 -2.57
N LYS A 124 -18.64 -44.20 -3.80
CA LYS A 124 -18.40 -44.96 -5.03
C LYS A 124 -17.02 -45.61 -5.07
N TYR A 125 -16.00 -44.92 -4.59
CA TYR A 125 -14.61 -45.38 -4.62
C TYR A 125 -14.09 -45.82 -3.25
N ARG A 126 -14.96 -45.99 -2.24
CA ARG A 126 -14.59 -46.33 -0.85
C ARG A 126 -13.53 -47.42 -0.74
N GLY A 127 -13.65 -48.51 -1.49
CA GLY A 127 -12.72 -49.64 -1.43
C GLY A 127 -11.35 -49.32 -2.01
N LYS A 128 -11.30 -48.56 -3.11
CA LYS A 128 -10.04 -48.11 -3.71
C LYS A 128 -9.35 -47.07 -2.83
N ILE A 129 -10.13 -46.18 -2.23
CA ILE A 129 -9.65 -45.16 -1.29
C ILE A 129 -9.05 -45.85 -0.05
N LEU A 130 -9.78 -46.78 0.57
CA LEU A 130 -9.27 -47.54 1.72
C LEU A 130 -8.03 -48.37 1.39
N ALA A 131 -7.98 -49.02 0.22
CA ALA A 131 -6.81 -49.77 -0.21
C ALA A 131 -5.59 -48.88 -0.49
N PHE A 132 -5.82 -47.67 -1.02
CA PHE A 132 -4.78 -46.66 -1.23
C PHE A 132 -4.22 -46.15 0.10
N PHE A 133 -5.08 -45.77 1.04
CA PHE A 133 -4.66 -45.32 2.37
C PHE A 133 -4.01 -46.44 3.19
N GLY A 134 -4.49 -47.68 3.10
CA GLY A 134 -3.85 -48.84 3.72
C GLY A 134 -2.42 -49.06 3.20
N LYS A 135 -2.21 -48.95 1.88
CA LYS A 135 -0.86 -48.99 1.30
C LYS A 135 0.01 -47.81 1.69
N LEU A 136 -0.57 -46.66 2.02
CA LEU A 136 0.17 -45.47 2.41
C LEU A 136 0.61 -45.54 3.88
N VAL A 137 -0.26 -46.05 4.76
CA VAL A 137 -0.04 -46.11 6.22
C VAL A 137 0.83 -47.30 6.63
N PHE A 138 0.68 -48.46 5.97
CA PHE A 138 1.40 -49.69 6.32
C PHE A 138 2.63 -49.96 5.42
N ARG A 139 3.11 -48.93 4.71
CA ARG A 139 4.32 -48.98 3.89
C ARG A 139 5.41 -48.08 4.47
N GLY A 140 5.61 -48.24 5.77
CA GLY A 140 6.85 -47.95 6.49
C GLY A 140 7.41 -49.27 6.98
#